data_AF-A0A834BTU1-F1
#
_entry.id   AF-A0A834BTU1-F1
#
_cell.length_a   1.000
_cell.length_b   1.000
_cell.length_c   1.000
_cell.angle_alpha   90.00
_cell.angle_beta   90.00
_cell.angle_gamma   90.00
#
_symmetry.space_group_name_H-M   'P 1'
#
loop_
_entity.id
_entity.type
_entity.pdbx_description
1 polymer ?
#
loop_
_entity_poly.entity_id
_entity_poly.type
_entity_poly.pdbx_seq_one_letter_code
_entity_poly.pdbx_strand_id
1 'polypeptide(L)'
;MRTHRQHTGTDGEESPPHAHSLSSSPLGDQRSAHGQLEDAVAEALSLEDDSRMNAVTANRSSRGKRPCRSSQFSEYLDSDAYEEELRRYEARQQAELLEARLDAQKAEREYREAILGVDSEEVRLSPPKAKAQHRTQANTPAMRKPRRKAPQMTIKENDLLPLLRDELPHLHVSHRALRGMWEQQMQQVDRLHAAASSNSHRRRKVSNQLEEAQRKYDLLLELVRKDQEHSKRLGDFKERIKQQKSAQNRLREQRQQVARGKKYHSDFHVQHRARMMRARTKEERVFRQLFQEGLELQKARLREQRVHAREQWAERQRQHQDQIESMENYYKDQFSLLAEKLAQEREEVQVRKTAQEKALLKMKRELRSRMEREIGELQKIIVQNDEDDYIQDLEVQRLRNRVHMASFQYNTSYLH
;
A
#
# COMPACT_ATOMS: atom_id res chain seq x y z
N MET A 1 27.55 9.55 -44.21
CA MET A 1 26.52 9.91 -45.21
C MET A 1 25.45 10.75 -44.51
N ARG A 2 25.44 12.06 -44.79
CA ARG A 2 24.37 13.02 -44.48
C ARG A 2 23.15 12.68 -45.36
N THR A 3 21.90 12.90 -44.91
CA THR A 3 20.95 14.00 -45.23
C THR A 3 19.55 13.31 -45.27
N HIS A 4 18.36 13.91 -45.19
CA HIS A 4 17.82 15.23 -44.90
C HIS A 4 16.34 15.07 -44.51
N ARG A 5 15.88 16.05 -43.72
CA ARG A 5 14.53 16.53 -43.40
C ARG A 5 13.59 16.63 -44.62
N GLN A 6 12.27 16.52 -44.40
CA GLN A 6 11.29 17.48 -44.94
C GLN A 6 9.93 17.41 -44.21
N HIS A 7 9.47 18.59 -43.79
CA HIS A 7 8.08 18.93 -43.42
C HIS A 7 7.49 19.73 -44.58
N THR A 8 6.18 19.66 -44.78
CA THR A 8 5.36 20.71 -45.40
C THR A 8 3.95 20.68 -44.78
N GLY A 9 3.52 21.79 -44.16
CA GLY A 9 2.11 22.24 -44.14
C GLY A 9 1.75 22.84 -45.50
N THR A 10 0.61 23.48 -45.79
CA THR A 10 -0.56 24.04 -45.10
C THR A 10 -1.73 24.01 -46.14
N ASP A 11 -3.00 24.17 -45.79
CA ASP A 11 -3.82 25.41 -45.94
C ASP A 11 -5.25 25.05 -45.43
N GLY A 12 -6.00 25.83 -44.64
CA GLY A 12 -6.54 27.17 -44.91
C GLY A 12 -8.00 27.00 -45.38
N GLU A 13 -9.04 27.18 -44.54
CA GLU A 13 -9.96 28.35 -44.41
C GLU A 13 -11.27 27.75 -43.81
N GLU A 14 -12.10 28.33 -42.94
CA GLU A 14 -12.68 29.67 -42.80
C GLU A 14 -13.32 29.80 -41.37
N SER A 15 -13.46 31.02 -40.83
CA SER A 15 -14.09 31.35 -39.54
C SER A 15 -15.37 32.25 -39.69
N PRO A 16 -15.89 32.97 -38.67
CA PRO A 16 -17.19 32.78 -37.97
C PRO A 16 -18.19 33.96 -38.19
N PRO A 17 -19.25 34.22 -37.37
CA PRO A 17 -19.06 35.09 -36.19
C PRO A 17 -20.03 34.95 -34.97
N HIS A 18 -19.47 35.32 -33.80
CA HIS A 18 -19.95 36.11 -32.64
C HIS A 18 -21.44 36.23 -32.23
N ALA A 19 -21.66 36.14 -30.91
CA ALA A 19 -22.19 37.25 -30.08
C ALA A 19 -21.82 37.11 -28.59
N HIS A 20 -21.26 38.18 -28.02
CA HIS A 20 -21.02 38.41 -26.59
C HIS A 20 -22.33 38.88 -25.91
N SER A 21 -22.59 38.68 -24.61
CA SER A 21 -22.15 39.61 -23.54
C SER A 21 -22.56 39.14 -22.13
N LEU A 22 -21.56 39.11 -21.24
CA LEU A 22 -21.48 39.55 -19.84
C LEU A 22 -22.76 39.83 -19.01
N SER A 23 -22.82 39.27 -17.79
CA SER A 23 -23.24 40.00 -16.57
C SER A 23 -22.91 39.20 -15.30
N SER A 24 -22.43 39.93 -14.29
CA SER A 24 -21.87 39.46 -13.02
C SER A 24 -22.89 39.41 -11.87
N SER A 25 -22.57 38.56 -10.90
CA SER A 25 -22.79 38.71 -9.44
C SER A 25 -24.05 38.15 -8.75
N PRO A 26 -23.89 37.75 -7.46
CA PRO A 26 -24.79 36.89 -6.70
C PRO A 26 -25.71 37.70 -5.79
N LEU A 27 -26.69 37.05 -5.13
CA LEU A 27 -27.14 37.31 -3.76
C LEU A 27 -28.30 36.34 -3.44
N GLY A 28 -28.05 35.41 -2.53
CA GLY A 28 -29.08 34.61 -1.89
C GLY A 28 -29.36 35.20 -0.53
N ASP A 29 -30.58 35.68 -0.34
CA ASP A 29 -31.16 35.86 0.99
C ASP A 29 -32.68 35.76 0.87
N GLN A 30 -33.27 34.78 1.55
CA GLN A 30 -34.56 34.90 2.24
C GLN A 30 -34.86 33.61 3.01
N ARG A 31 -34.71 33.73 4.33
CA ARG A 31 -35.37 32.90 5.33
C ARG A 31 -36.88 33.17 5.30
N SER A 32 -37.65 32.10 5.45
CA SER A 32 -38.97 32.03 6.08
C SER A 32 -39.48 30.59 5.89
N ALA A 33 -40.16 29.90 6.79
CA ALA A 33 -40.35 29.97 8.23
C ALA A 33 -41.18 28.70 8.52
N HIS A 34 -40.64 27.73 9.25
CA HIS A 34 -41.48 26.76 9.95
C HIS A 34 -40.84 26.48 11.30
N GLY A 35 -41.26 27.30 12.27
CA GLY A 35 -41.01 27.03 13.67
C GLY A 35 -42.08 26.09 14.21
N GLN A 36 -41.70 25.30 15.20
CA GLN A 36 -42.47 25.01 16.42
C GLN A 36 -41.68 23.99 17.25
N LEU A 37 -41.57 24.27 18.56
CA LEU A 37 -41.04 23.41 19.64
C LEU A 37 -39.49 23.36 19.63
N GLU A 38 -38.73 23.86 20.59
CA GLU A 38 -38.89 23.80 22.05
C GLU A 38 -38.09 24.97 22.67
N ASP A 39 -38.77 26.01 23.16
CA ASP A 39 -38.14 27.10 23.92
C ASP A 39 -39.07 27.50 25.07
N ALA A 40 -39.25 26.56 26.00
CA ALA A 40 -40.13 26.70 27.16
C ALA A 40 -39.68 25.83 28.35
N VAL A 41 -38.39 25.86 28.73
CA VAL A 41 -37.91 25.29 30.02
C VAL A 41 -36.67 26.00 30.62
N ALA A 42 -36.08 27.02 29.99
CA ALA A 42 -34.86 27.67 30.53
C ALA A 42 -35.08 29.09 31.11
N GLU A 43 -36.33 29.50 31.36
CA GLU A 43 -36.66 30.80 31.94
C GLU A 43 -37.59 30.67 33.16
N ALA A 44 -37.08 30.00 34.20
CA ALA A 44 -37.55 30.14 35.56
C ALA A 44 -36.40 29.75 36.48
N LEU A 45 -36.11 30.58 37.48
CA LEU A 45 -35.00 30.52 38.46
C LEU A 45 -33.74 31.31 38.08
N SER A 46 -33.84 32.65 38.11
CA SER A 46 -33.27 33.46 39.21
C SER A 46 -33.12 34.91 38.77
N LEU A 47 -34.09 35.73 39.18
CA LEU A 47 -33.92 37.16 39.31
C LEU A 47 -33.05 37.45 40.55
N GLU A 48 -32.00 38.24 40.33
CA GLU A 48 -31.58 39.40 41.14
C GLU A 48 -31.36 39.22 42.66
N ASP A 49 -30.11 39.46 43.10
CA ASP A 49 -29.90 40.41 44.19
C ASP A 49 -28.50 41.06 44.10
N ASP A 50 -28.52 42.34 43.77
CA ASP A 50 -27.38 43.26 43.69
C ASP A 50 -27.16 43.92 45.06
N SER A 51 -26.00 43.70 45.71
CA SER A 51 -25.46 44.71 46.64
C SER A 51 -24.02 44.48 47.12
N ARG A 52 -23.16 45.38 46.63
CA ARG A 52 -22.26 46.26 47.40
C ARG A 52 -20.92 45.72 47.95
N MET A 53 -19.88 46.26 47.30
CA MET A 53 -18.69 46.94 47.85
C MET A 53 -17.46 46.14 48.35
N ASN A 54 -16.38 46.29 47.55
CA ASN A 54 -15.01 46.65 47.91
C ASN A 54 -14.46 46.31 49.31
N ALA A 55 -13.43 45.45 49.36
CA ALA A 55 -12.14 45.74 50.02
C ALA A 55 -11.14 44.58 49.92
N VAL A 56 -9.93 44.93 49.43
CA VAL A 56 -8.61 44.57 50.00
C VAL A 56 -8.12 43.11 49.90
N THR A 57 -7.04 42.99 49.13
CA THR A 57 -5.88 42.09 49.25
C THR A 57 -5.78 41.20 50.49
N ALA A 58 -5.70 39.88 50.28
CA ALA A 58 -4.83 39.00 51.05
C ALA A 58 -4.53 37.69 50.30
N ASN A 59 -3.25 37.44 50.06
CA ASN A 59 -2.70 36.13 49.74
C ASN A 59 -3.15 35.07 50.75
N ARG A 60 -3.51 33.87 50.28
CA ARG A 60 -3.11 32.61 50.91
C ARG A 60 -3.28 31.42 49.97
N SER A 61 -2.14 30.86 49.61
CA SER A 61 -2.00 29.51 49.12
C SER A 61 -2.65 28.48 50.05
N SER A 62 -3.50 27.59 49.54
CA SER A 62 -3.49 26.18 49.96
C SER A 62 -4.17 25.29 48.92
N ARG A 63 -3.34 24.51 48.22
CA ARG A 63 -3.42 23.05 48.17
C ARG A 63 -4.82 22.43 48.02
N GLY A 64 -5.19 22.12 46.78
CA GLY A 64 -6.28 21.19 46.45
C GLY A 64 -6.06 20.56 45.08
N LYS A 65 -5.14 19.59 44.99
CA LYS A 65 -5.03 18.71 43.82
C LYS A 65 -6.36 17.96 43.66
N ARG A 66 -7.17 18.29 42.65
CA ARG A 66 -8.23 17.40 42.17
C ARG A 66 -7.58 16.39 41.22
N PRO A 67 -7.53 15.09 41.55
CA PRO A 67 -7.19 14.10 40.54
C PRO A 67 -8.44 13.86 39.69
N CYS A 68 -8.36 14.21 38.40
CA CYS A 68 -9.29 13.74 37.38
C CYS A 68 -9.23 12.20 37.33
N ARG A 69 -10.13 11.52 38.04
CA ARG A 69 -10.30 10.06 37.99
C ARG A 69 -11.66 9.62 37.40
N SER A 70 -12.47 10.54 36.88
CA SER A 70 -13.80 10.18 36.35
C SER A 70 -13.79 9.70 34.88
N SER A 71 -12.73 9.96 34.11
CA SER A 71 -12.70 9.58 32.68
C SER A 71 -12.52 8.07 32.46
N GLN A 72 -11.71 7.41 33.28
CA GLN A 72 -11.39 5.98 33.11
C GLN A 72 -12.53 5.06 33.57
N PHE A 73 -13.36 5.52 34.51
CA PHE A 73 -14.50 4.75 35.01
C PHE A 73 -15.69 4.75 34.04
N SER A 74 -15.86 5.83 33.25
CA SER A 74 -16.87 5.89 32.19
C SER A 74 -16.51 4.99 31.01
N GLU A 75 -15.26 5.05 30.53
CA GLU A 75 -14.80 4.19 29.43
C GLU A 75 -14.87 2.69 29.77
N TYR A 76 -14.65 2.32 31.03
CA TYR A 76 -14.74 0.93 31.47
C TYR A 76 -16.20 0.44 31.52
N LEU A 77 -17.13 1.26 32.01
CA LEU A 77 -18.56 0.94 32.00
C LEU A 77 -19.13 0.88 30.57
N ASP A 78 -18.65 1.74 29.68
CA ASP A 78 -19.03 1.73 28.26
C ASP A 78 -18.44 0.50 27.53
N SER A 79 -17.24 0.04 27.95
CA SER A 79 -16.63 -1.21 27.45
C SER A 79 -17.39 -2.45 27.93
N ASP A 80 -17.77 -2.50 29.20
CA ASP A 80 -18.55 -3.61 29.77
C ASP A 80 -19.95 -3.69 29.11
N ALA A 81 -20.60 -2.54 28.89
CA ALA A 81 -21.87 -2.48 28.17
C ALA A 81 -21.74 -2.99 26.72
N TYR A 82 -20.64 -2.65 26.04
CA TYR A 82 -20.36 -3.13 24.69
C TYR A 82 -20.11 -4.65 24.65
N GLU A 83 -19.37 -5.20 25.62
CA GLU A 83 -19.14 -6.64 25.75
C GLU A 83 -20.44 -7.41 26.03
N GLU A 84 -21.34 -6.86 26.85
CA GLU A 84 -22.66 -7.44 27.09
C GLU A 84 -23.55 -7.44 25.83
N GLU A 85 -23.53 -6.35 25.05
CA GLU A 85 -24.24 -6.31 23.77
C GLU A 85 -23.71 -7.38 22.82
N LEU A 86 -22.38 -7.55 22.73
CA LEU A 86 -21.77 -8.58 21.90
C LEU A 86 -22.23 -9.98 22.31
N ARG A 87 -22.27 -10.28 23.60
CA ARG A 87 -22.81 -11.56 24.11
C ARG A 87 -24.28 -11.75 23.78
N ARG A 88 -25.10 -10.69 23.83
CA ARG A 88 -26.52 -10.76 23.43
C ARG A 88 -26.67 -11.06 21.93
N TYR A 89 -25.80 -10.49 21.09
CA TYR A 89 -25.79 -10.81 19.66
C TYR A 89 -25.39 -12.26 19.40
N GLU A 90 -24.36 -12.77 20.10
CA GLU A 90 -23.94 -14.17 19.99
C GLU A 90 -25.03 -15.14 20.45
N ALA A 91 -25.71 -14.84 21.57
CA ALA A 91 -26.82 -15.66 22.06
C ALA A 91 -28.00 -15.68 21.07
N ARG A 92 -28.32 -14.55 20.43
CA ARG A 92 -29.33 -14.48 19.37
C ARG A 92 -28.94 -15.33 18.16
N GLN A 93 -27.69 -15.22 17.71
CA GLN A 93 -27.18 -16.05 16.61
C GLN A 93 -27.23 -17.55 16.94
N GLN A 94 -26.90 -17.93 18.17
CA GLN A 94 -27.01 -19.33 18.61
C GLN A 94 -28.46 -19.80 18.67
N ALA A 95 -29.40 -18.96 19.13
CA ALA A 95 -30.82 -19.27 19.13
C ALA A 95 -31.37 -19.46 17.71
N GLU A 96 -31.02 -18.57 16.78
CA GLU A 96 -31.37 -18.67 15.36
C GLU A 96 -30.85 -19.98 14.73
N LEU A 97 -29.62 -20.38 15.06
CA LEU A 97 -29.06 -21.65 14.59
C LEU A 97 -29.78 -22.88 15.16
N LEU A 98 -30.19 -22.83 16.43
CA LEU A 98 -30.97 -23.91 17.05
C LEU A 98 -32.38 -24.00 16.45
N GLU A 99 -33.03 -22.87 16.21
CA GLU A 99 -34.34 -22.80 15.55
C GLU A 99 -34.26 -23.34 14.12
N ALA A 100 -33.27 -22.90 13.34
CA ALA A 100 -33.03 -23.43 11.99
C ALA A 100 -32.75 -24.94 11.99
N ARG A 101 -32.07 -25.47 13.01
CA ARG A 101 -31.84 -26.91 13.17
C ARG A 101 -33.12 -27.67 13.49
N LEU A 102 -34.00 -27.11 14.33
CA LEU A 102 -35.30 -27.70 14.63
C LEU A 102 -36.20 -27.71 13.39
N ASP A 103 -36.21 -26.62 12.62
CA ASP A 103 -37.00 -26.52 11.40
C ASP A 103 -36.48 -27.43 10.29
N ALA A 104 -35.16 -27.59 10.17
CA ALA A 104 -34.56 -28.60 9.29
C ALA A 104 -34.99 -30.03 9.67
N GLN A 105 -35.07 -30.33 10.97
CA GLN A 105 -35.57 -31.64 11.44
C GLN A 105 -37.07 -31.82 11.19
N LYS A 106 -37.90 -30.78 11.34
CA LYS A 106 -39.32 -30.83 11.00
C LYS A 106 -39.51 -31.08 9.51
N ALA A 107 -38.81 -30.32 8.66
CA ALA A 107 -38.84 -30.52 7.22
C ALA A 107 -38.39 -31.94 6.84
N GLU A 108 -37.34 -32.48 7.47
CA GLU A 108 -36.92 -33.87 7.25
C GLU A 108 -38.00 -34.89 7.63
N ARG A 109 -38.72 -34.67 8.73
CA ARG A 109 -39.86 -35.52 9.13
C ARG A 109 -41.00 -35.43 8.12
N GLU A 110 -41.35 -34.23 7.68
CA GLU A 110 -42.36 -34.00 6.64
C GLU A 110 -41.98 -34.67 5.31
N TYR A 111 -40.69 -34.62 4.91
CA TYR A 111 -40.19 -35.35 3.74
C TYR A 111 -40.29 -36.86 3.91
N ARG A 112 -39.97 -37.39 5.10
CA ARG A 112 -40.09 -38.83 5.39
C ARG A 112 -41.54 -39.29 5.36
N GLU A 113 -42.45 -38.50 5.89
CA GLU A 113 -43.90 -38.76 5.84
C GLU A 113 -44.45 -38.64 4.42
N ALA A 114 -43.99 -37.69 3.61
CA ALA A 114 -44.37 -37.55 2.21
C ALA A 114 -43.87 -38.71 1.33
N ILE A 115 -42.72 -39.31 1.67
CA ILE A 115 -42.21 -40.51 0.97
C ILE A 115 -43.01 -41.76 1.40
N LEU A 116 -43.35 -41.90 2.69
CA LEU A 116 -44.14 -43.02 3.20
C LEU A 116 -45.64 -42.93 2.86
N GLY A 117 -46.14 -41.75 2.49
CA GLY A 117 -47.52 -41.53 2.02
C GLY A 117 -47.76 -41.81 0.52
N VAL A 118 -46.74 -42.25 -0.23
CA VAL A 118 -46.83 -42.53 -1.69
C VAL A 118 -46.82 -44.03 -2.00
N ASP A 119 -46.90 -44.90 -1.01
CA ASP A 119 -46.98 -46.35 -1.22
C ASP A 119 -48.40 -46.88 -0.96
N SER A 120 -49.28 -46.68 -1.93
CA SER A 120 -50.39 -47.57 -2.23
C SER A 120 -50.76 -47.40 -3.70
N GLU A 121 -50.97 -48.54 -4.37
CA GLU A 121 -51.39 -48.75 -5.76
C GLU A 121 -50.27 -49.05 -6.80
N GLU A 122 -50.24 -50.35 -7.12
CA GLU A 122 -50.11 -50.92 -8.48
C GLU A 122 -48.69 -51.13 -9.08
N VAL A 123 -48.17 -52.36 -9.07
CA VAL A 123 -48.47 -53.48 -10.01
C VAL A 123 -47.72 -53.32 -11.36
N ARG A 124 -46.55 -53.98 -11.43
CA ARG A 124 -46.19 -55.03 -12.41
C ARG A 124 -46.19 -54.71 -13.92
N LEU A 125 -45.00 -54.82 -14.53
CA LEU A 125 -44.55 -55.90 -15.44
C LEU A 125 -43.66 -55.42 -16.61
N SER A 126 -42.61 -56.21 -16.83
CA SER A 126 -41.60 -56.11 -17.88
C SER A 126 -42.14 -56.54 -19.26
N PRO A 127 -41.58 -56.05 -20.38
CA PRO A 127 -41.95 -56.49 -21.72
C PRO A 127 -41.01 -57.58 -22.26
N PRO A 128 -41.50 -58.62 -22.97
CA PRO A 128 -40.66 -59.50 -23.76
C PRO A 128 -40.59 -59.06 -25.23
N LYS A 129 -39.39 -59.23 -25.80
CA LYS A 129 -39.06 -59.06 -27.21
C LYS A 129 -39.82 -60.07 -28.09
N ALA A 130 -40.31 -59.63 -29.24
CA ALA A 130 -40.72 -60.52 -30.34
C ALA A 130 -40.01 -60.14 -31.64
N LYS A 131 -39.61 -61.17 -32.38
CA LYS A 131 -38.69 -61.17 -33.51
C LYS A 131 -39.39 -60.74 -34.80
N ALA A 132 -38.63 -60.06 -35.67
CA ALA A 132 -38.97 -59.80 -37.06
C ALA A 132 -38.98 -61.10 -37.87
N GLN A 133 -39.97 -61.26 -38.75
CA GLN A 133 -39.94 -62.21 -39.86
C GLN A 133 -40.22 -61.49 -41.17
N HIS A 134 -39.23 -61.54 -42.05
CA HIS A 134 -39.36 -61.31 -43.48
C HIS A 134 -40.31 -62.34 -44.11
N ARG A 135 -41.18 -61.90 -45.02
CA ARG A 135 -41.52 -62.68 -46.22
C ARG A 135 -42.04 -61.77 -47.32
N THR A 136 -41.17 -61.51 -48.29
CA THR A 136 -41.50 -61.06 -49.64
C THR A 136 -42.13 -62.20 -50.44
N GLN A 137 -42.72 -61.80 -51.58
CA GLN A 137 -43.24 -62.60 -52.71
C GLN A 137 -44.75 -62.83 -52.72
N ALA A 138 -45.42 -62.20 -53.68
CA ALA A 138 -45.95 -62.92 -54.84
C ALA A 138 -46.57 -61.94 -55.86
N ASN A 139 -45.85 -61.79 -56.98
CA ASN A 139 -46.35 -61.89 -58.36
C ASN A 139 -47.78 -61.41 -58.63
N THR A 140 -47.87 -60.23 -59.24
CA THR A 140 -48.95 -59.84 -60.15
C THR A 140 -49.03 -60.81 -61.35
N PRO A 141 -50.16 -61.47 -61.63
CA PRO A 141 -50.40 -62.01 -62.96
C PRO A 141 -51.07 -60.95 -63.83
N ALA A 142 -50.41 -60.71 -64.96
CA ALA A 142 -50.85 -59.89 -66.07
C ALA A 142 -52.29 -60.23 -66.52
N MET A 143 -53.06 -59.18 -66.82
CA MET A 143 -54.34 -59.26 -67.50
C MET A 143 -54.19 -60.02 -68.83
N ARG A 144 -54.81 -61.20 -68.91
CA ARG A 144 -55.06 -61.88 -70.19
C ARG A 144 -56.36 -61.32 -70.79
N LYS A 145 -56.23 -60.73 -71.97
CA LYS A 145 -57.32 -60.28 -72.86
C LYS A 145 -58.33 -61.42 -73.09
N PRO A 146 -59.65 -61.19 -73.07
CA PRO A 146 -60.60 -62.20 -73.49
C PRO A 146 -60.55 -62.38 -75.01
N ARG A 147 -60.45 -63.64 -75.45
CA ARG A 147 -60.58 -64.06 -76.85
C ARG A 147 -62.04 -63.83 -77.29
N ARG A 148 -62.21 -63.28 -78.50
CA ARG A 148 -63.48 -63.14 -79.23
C ARG A 148 -64.24 -64.47 -79.19
N LYS A 149 -65.48 -64.46 -78.69
CA LYS A 149 -66.42 -65.57 -78.80
C LYS A 149 -67.55 -65.13 -79.72
N ALA A 150 -67.93 -66.02 -80.63
CA ALA A 150 -69.13 -65.91 -81.45
C ALA A 150 -70.37 -65.63 -80.56
N PRO A 151 -71.41 -64.94 -81.08
CA PRO A 151 -72.62 -64.65 -80.30
C PRO A 151 -73.19 -65.95 -79.72
N GLN A 152 -73.19 -66.04 -78.40
CA GLN A 152 -73.78 -67.16 -77.67
C GLN A 152 -75.28 -66.86 -77.53
N MET A 153 -76.11 -67.74 -78.08
CA MET A 153 -77.55 -67.75 -77.83
C MET A 153 -77.78 -67.84 -76.31
N THR A 154 -78.54 -66.91 -75.75
CA THR A 154 -78.87 -66.91 -74.32
C THR A 154 -80.07 -67.82 -74.08
N ILE A 155 -79.78 -69.09 -73.84
CA ILE A 155 -80.79 -70.05 -73.42
C ILE A 155 -81.02 -69.82 -71.92
N LYS A 156 -82.24 -69.40 -71.56
CA LYS A 156 -82.63 -69.15 -70.16
C LYS A 156 -82.77 -70.46 -69.38
N GLU A 157 -82.73 -70.37 -68.06
CA GLU A 157 -82.92 -71.52 -67.16
C GLU A 157 -84.26 -72.19 -67.49
N ASN A 158 -84.22 -73.49 -67.79
CA ASN A 158 -85.38 -74.32 -68.19
C ASN A 158 -85.89 -74.18 -69.65
N ASP A 159 -85.32 -73.30 -70.49
CA ASP A 159 -85.82 -73.07 -71.87
C ASP A 159 -85.10 -73.87 -72.97
N LEU A 160 -84.07 -74.66 -72.65
CA LEU A 160 -83.30 -75.44 -73.65
C LEU A 160 -84.17 -76.43 -74.43
N LEU A 161 -85.06 -77.16 -73.74
CA LEU A 161 -85.90 -78.18 -74.37
C LEU A 161 -87.09 -77.62 -75.19
N PRO A 162 -87.81 -76.58 -74.73
CA PRO A 162 -88.77 -75.87 -75.56
C PRO A 162 -88.15 -75.29 -76.84
N LEU A 163 -86.99 -74.63 -76.73
CA LEU A 163 -86.30 -74.05 -77.89
C LEU A 163 -85.80 -75.13 -78.89
N LEU A 164 -85.27 -76.26 -78.41
CA LEU A 164 -84.86 -77.36 -79.28
C LEU A 164 -86.04 -78.05 -80.00
N ARG A 165 -87.25 -77.98 -79.42
CA ARG A 165 -88.47 -78.52 -80.02
C ARG A 165 -89.05 -77.59 -81.09
N ASP A 166 -88.95 -76.28 -80.89
CA ASP A 166 -89.42 -75.28 -81.85
C ASP A 166 -88.50 -75.18 -83.09
N GLU A 167 -87.19 -75.36 -82.90
CA GLU A 167 -86.19 -75.31 -83.98
C GLU A 167 -86.11 -76.61 -84.83
N LEU A 168 -86.66 -77.73 -84.35
CA LEU A 168 -86.62 -79.04 -85.04
C LEU A 168 -88.03 -79.66 -85.16
N PRO A 169 -88.94 -79.07 -85.96
CA PRO A 169 -90.36 -79.47 -85.99
C PRO A 169 -90.64 -80.85 -86.58
N HIS A 170 -89.65 -81.58 -87.11
CA HIS A 170 -89.83 -82.90 -87.74
C HIS A 170 -89.16 -84.04 -86.96
N LEU A 171 -88.53 -83.74 -85.83
CA LEU A 171 -87.89 -84.75 -84.99
C LEU A 171 -88.93 -85.36 -84.03
N HIS A 172 -89.43 -86.55 -84.34
CA HIS A 172 -90.31 -87.31 -83.44
C HIS A 172 -89.53 -87.88 -82.25
N VAL A 173 -89.31 -87.05 -81.23
CA VAL A 173 -88.67 -87.48 -79.98
C VAL A 173 -89.66 -88.32 -79.17
N SER A 174 -89.28 -89.55 -78.81
CA SER A 174 -90.11 -90.38 -77.95
C SER A 174 -90.33 -89.71 -76.58
N HIS A 175 -91.54 -89.85 -76.02
CA HIS A 175 -91.89 -89.25 -74.73
C HIS A 175 -90.90 -89.65 -73.61
N ARG A 176 -90.37 -90.88 -73.67
CA ARG A 176 -89.35 -91.38 -72.74
C ARG A 176 -88.00 -90.68 -72.88
N ALA A 177 -87.56 -90.36 -74.11
CA ALA A 177 -86.32 -89.60 -74.34
C ALA A 177 -86.46 -88.14 -73.90
N LEU A 178 -87.62 -87.52 -74.12
CA LEU A 178 -87.93 -86.16 -73.66
C LEU A 178 -87.84 -86.06 -72.12
N ARG A 179 -88.41 -87.04 -71.42
CA ARG A 179 -88.34 -87.13 -69.95
C ARG A 179 -86.89 -87.26 -69.47
N GLY A 180 -86.09 -88.11 -70.11
CA GLY A 180 -84.66 -88.27 -69.77
C GLY A 180 -83.84 -86.99 -69.99
N MET A 181 -84.07 -86.26 -71.08
CA MET A 181 -83.41 -84.97 -71.32
C MET A 181 -83.88 -83.88 -70.35
N TRP A 182 -85.16 -83.87 -69.96
CA TRP A 182 -85.68 -82.95 -68.95
C TRP A 182 -85.02 -83.19 -67.59
N GLU A 183 -84.90 -84.45 -67.18
CA GLU A 183 -84.18 -84.82 -65.96
C GLU A 183 -82.70 -84.41 -66.04
N GLN A 184 -82.05 -84.51 -67.20
CA GLN A 184 -80.68 -84.02 -67.41
C GLN A 184 -80.58 -82.49 -67.34
N GLN A 185 -81.54 -81.76 -67.91
CA GLN A 185 -81.59 -80.30 -67.84
C GLN A 185 -81.80 -79.83 -66.40
N MET A 186 -82.72 -80.46 -65.65
CA MET A 186 -82.92 -80.17 -64.23
C MET A 186 -81.66 -80.45 -63.41
N GLN A 187 -81.00 -81.58 -63.62
CA GLN A 187 -79.73 -81.89 -62.95
C GLN A 187 -78.62 -80.88 -63.28
N GLN A 188 -78.57 -80.35 -64.52
CA GLN A 188 -77.62 -79.31 -64.90
C GLN A 188 -77.94 -77.98 -64.21
N VAL A 189 -79.22 -77.60 -64.16
CA VAL A 189 -79.69 -76.41 -63.47
C VAL A 189 -79.38 -76.49 -61.97
N ASP A 190 -79.60 -77.65 -61.34
CA ASP A 190 -79.25 -77.90 -59.93
C ASP A 190 -77.74 -77.79 -59.69
N ARG A 191 -76.91 -78.34 -60.59
CA ARG A 191 -75.44 -78.20 -60.52
C ARG A 191 -74.98 -76.75 -60.67
N LEU A 192 -75.62 -75.97 -61.55
CA LEU A 192 -75.32 -74.55 -61.74
C LEU A 192 -75.76 -73.72 -60.52
N HIS A 193 -76.91 -74.01 -59.93
CA HIS A 193 -77.37 -73.39 -58.69
C HIS A 193 -76.44 -73.71 -57.51
N ALA A 194 -76.00 -74.96 -57.38
CA ALA A 194 -75.01 -75.37 -56.37
C ALA A 194 -73.66 -74.64 -56.58
N ALA A 195 -73.19 -74.53 -57.82
CA ALA A 195 -71.98 -73.80 -58.16
C ALA A 195 -72.12 -72.29 -57.89
N ALA A 196 -73.24 -71.67 -58.24
CA ALA A 196 -73.53 -70.27 -57.99
C ALA A 196 -73.63 -69.95 -56.50
N SER A 197 -74.25 -70.81 -55.70
CA SER A 197 -74.30 -70.71 -54.24
C SER A 197 -72.90 -70.80 -53.63
N SER A 198 -72.07 -71.75 -54.06
CA SER A 198 -70.67 -71.86 -53.61
C SER A 198 -69.83 -70.63 -53.99
N ASN A 199 -70.07 -70.05 -55.16
CA ASN A 199 -69.37 -68.87 -55.65
C ASN A 199 -69.84 -67.59 -54.92
N SER A 200 -71.13 -67.48 -54.61
CA SER A 200 -71.68 -66.44 -53.73
C SER A 200 -71.04 -66.48 -52.34
N HIS A 201 -70.89 -67.68 -51.77
CA HIS A 201 -70.20 -67.86 -50.49
C HIS A 201 -68.71 -67.50 -50.56
N ARG A 202 -68.01 -67.85 -51.65
CA ARG A 202 -66.62 -67.42 -51.89
C ARG A 202 -66.49 -65.90 -52.05
N ARG A 203 -67.40 -65.25 -52.80
CA ARG A 203 -67.42 -63.79 -52.96
C ARG A 203 -67.65 -63.09 -51.62
N ARG A 204 -68.58 -63.57 -50.81
CA ARG A 204 -68.81 -63.06 -49.44
C ARG A 204 -67.57 -63.23 -48.56
N LYS A 205 -66.85 -64.36 -48.65
CA LYS A 205 -65.59 -64.54 -47.93
C LYS A 205 -64.51 -63.53 -48.37
N VAL A 206 -64.38 -63.30 -49.67
CA VAL A 206 -63.41 -62.32 -50.21
C VAL A 206 -63.80 -60.89 -49.84
N SER A 207 -65.08 -60.52 -49.89
CA SER A 207 -65.54 -59.20 -49.44
C SER A 207 -65.30 -59.00 -47.95
N ASN A 208 -65.61 -60.01 -47.12
CA ASN A 208 -65.34 -59.93 -45.68
C ASN A 208 -63.84 -59.79 -45.40
N GLN A 209 -62.99 -60.53 -46.11
CA GLN A 209 -61.53 -60.39 -45.98
C GLN A 209 -61.02 -59.02 -46.43
N LEU A 210 -61.61 -58.45 -47.48
CA LEU A 210 -61.28 -57.11 -47.96
C LEU A 210 -61.70 -56.04 -46.94
N GLU A 211 -62.91 -56.16 -46.38
CA GLU A 211 -63.41 -55.29 -45.32
C GLU A 211 -62.55 -55.41 -44.05
N GLU A 212 -62.16 -56.62 -43.65
CA GLU A 212 -61.23 -56.84 -42.53
C GLU A 212 -59.85 -56.24 -42.79
N ALA A 213 -59.33 -56.38 -44.02
CA ALA A 213 -58.06 -55.77 -44.40
C ALA A 213 -58.14 -54.23 -44.37
N GLN A 214 -59.26 -53.66 -44.81
CA GLN A 214 -59.51 -52.23 -44.74
C GLN A 214 -59.60 -51.75 -43.27
N ARG A 215 -60.34 -52.45 -42.41
CA ARG A 215 -60.40 -52.13 -40.96
C ARG A 215 -59.02 -52.20 -40.31
N LYS A 216 -58.20 -53.19 -40.67
CA LYS A 216 -56.82 -53.31 -40.19
C LYS A 216 -55.95 -52.15 -40.68
N TYR A 217 -56.11 -51.74 -41.93
CA TYR A 217 -55.40 -50.60 -42.49
C TYR A 217 -55.79 -49.29 -41.80
N ASP A 218 -57.08 -49.03 -41.62
CA ASP A 218 -57.60 -47.84 -40.93
C ASP A 218 -57.09 -47.80 -39.48
N LEU A 219 -57.09 -48.95 -38.78
CA LEU A 219 -56.52 -49.07 -37.43
C LEU A 219 -55.01 -48.75 -37.41
N LEU A 220 -54.23 -49.24 -38.39
CA LEU A 220 -52.81 -48.92 -38.48
C LEU A 220 -52.57 -47.43 -38.73
N LEU A 221 -53.39 -46.79 -39.56
CA LEU A 221 -53.32 -45.34 -39.77
C LEU A 221 -53.61 -44.57 -38.48
N GLU A 222 -54.62 -44.99 -37.71
CA GLU A 222 -54.91 -44.38 -36.41
C GLU A 222 -53.75 -44.53 -35.43
N LEU A 223 -53.11 -45.70 -35.36
CA LEU A 223 -51.94 -45.93 -34.52
C LEU A 223 -50.78 -45.04 -34.93
N VAL A 224 -50.46 -44.97 -36.23
CA VAL A 224 -49.39 -44.09 -36.74
C VAL A 224 -49.70 -42.62 -36.43
N ARG A 225 -50.96 -42.20 -36.56
CA ARG A 225 -51.37 -40.83 -36.21
C ARG A 225 -51.17 -40.57 -34.71
N LYS A 226 -51.59 -41.49 -33.84
CA LYS A 226 -51.38 -41.39 -32.38
C LYS A 226 -49.89 -41.33 -32.03
N ASP A 227 -49.05 -42.13 -32.68
CA ASP A 227 -47.60 -42.12 -32.47
C ASP A 227 -46.94 -40.81 -32.91
N GLN A 228 -47.38 -40.24 -34.03
CA GLN A 228 -46.92 -38.93 -34.48
C GLN A 228 -47.33 -37.82 -33.51
N GLU A 229 -48.58 -37.83 -33.04
CA GLU A 229 -49.06 -36.88 -32.04
C GLU A 229 -48.30 -37.04 -30.72
N HIS A 230 -48.04 -38.26 -30.27
CA HIS A 230 -47.23 -38.52 -29.09
C HIS A 230 -45.80 -37.99 -29.27
N SER A 231 -45.18 -38.23 -30.42
CA SER A 231 -43.83 -37.75 -30.73
C SER A 231 -43.76 -36.22 -30.73
N LYS A 232 -44.78 -35.54 -31.28
CA LYS A 232 -44.92 -34.08 -31.20
C LYS A 232 -45.01 -33.60 -29.75
N ARG A 233 -45.89 -34.20 -28.94
CA ARG A 233 -46.04 -33.86 -27.50
C ARG A 233 -44.73 -34.05 -26.73
N LEU A 234 -43.96 -35.10 -27.02
CA LEU A 234 -42.63 -35.30 -26.42
C LEU A 234 -41.62 -34.25 -26.86
N GLY A 235 -41.67 -33.85 -28.13
CA GLY A 235 -40.88 -32.74 -28.66
C GLY A 235 -41.15 -31.45 -27.90
N ASP A 236 -42.43 -31.05 -27.81
CA ASP A 236 -42.87 -29.85 -27.12
C ASP A 236 -42.49 -29.87 -25.63
N PHE A 237 -42.63 -31.03 -24.96
CA PHE A 237 -42.24 -31.18 -23.57
C PHE A 237 -40.73 -30.99 -23.36
N LYS A 238 -39.90 -31.59 -24.22
CA LYS A 238 -38.45 -31.40 -24.20
C LYS A 238 -38.08 -29.94 -24.48
N GLU A 239 -38.80 -29.29 -25.40
CA GLU A 239 -38.57 -27.89 -25.73
C GLU A 239 -38.90 -26.97 -24.54
N ARG A 240 -40.04 -27.17 -23.88
CA ARG A 240 -40.41 -26.42 -22.66
C ARG A 240 -39.35 -26.56 -21.57
N ILE A 241 -38.83 -27.77 -21.34
CA ILE A 241 -37.74 -27.98 -20.38
C ILE A 241 -36.47 -27.23 -20.78
N LYS A 242 -36.10 -27.26 -22.07
CA LYS A 242 -34.93 -26.50 -22.57
C LYS A 242 -35.13 -25.00 -22.39
N GLN A 243 -36.31 -24.48 -22.74
CA GLN A 243 -36.66 -23.06 -22.59
C GLN A 243 -36.59 -22.66 -21.11
N GLN A 244 -37.20 -23.43 -20.21
CA GLN A 244 -37.16 -23.19 -18.77
C GLN A 244 -35.71 -23.18 -18.22
N LYS A 245 -34.90 -24.18 -18.59
CA LYS A 245 -33.48 -24.23 -18.18
C LYS A 245 -32.68 -23.04 -18.72
N SER A 246 -32.92 -22.64 -19.98
CA SER A 246 -32.24 -21.49 -20.56
C SER A 246 -32.61 -20.18 -19.86
N ALA A 247 -33.89 -20.00 -19.50
CA ALA A 247 -34.35 -18.85 -18.73
C ALA A 247 -33.75 -18.83 -17.32
N GLN A 248 -33.74 -19.97 -16.64
CA GLN A 248 -33.11 -20.12 -15.32
C GLN A 248 -31.61 -19.82 -15.36
N ASN A 249 -30.90 -20.34 -16.36
CA ASN A 249 -29.47 -20.08 -16.54
C ASN A 249 -29.20 -18.60 -16.81
N ARG A 250 -30.01 -17.95 -17.66
CA ARG A 250 -29.92 -16.50 -17.90
C ARG A 250 -30.09 -15.69 -16.61
N LEU A 251 -31.08 -16.03 -15.78
CA LEU A 251 -31.28 -15.36 -14.48
C LEU A 251 -30.10 -15.59 -13.53
N ARG A 252 -29.55 -16.80 -13.49
CA ARG A 252 -28.36 -17.10 -12.67
C ARG A 252 -27.15 -16.32 -13.14
N GLU A 253 -26.95 -16.21 -14.44
CA GLU A 253 -25.86 -15.44 -15.04
C GLU A 253 -26.01 -13.95 -14.75
N GLN A 254 -27.21 -13.38 -14.92
CA GLN A 254 -27.49 -12.00 -14.56
C GLN A 254 -27.19 -11.72 -13.07
N ARG A 255 -27.61 -12.61 -12.17
CA ARG A 255 -27.28 -12.50 -10.73
C ARG A 255 -25.78 -12.51 -10.50
N GLN A 256 -25.03 -13.37 -11.20
CA GLN A 256 -23.57 -13.41 -11.10
C GLN A 256 -22.92 -12.14 -11.65
N GLN A 257 -23.40 -11.60 -12.77
CA GLN A 257 -22.91 -10.34 -13.34
C GLN A 257 -23.16 -9.17 -12.38
N VAL A 258 -24.36 -9.07 -11.81
CA VAL A 258 -24.69 -8.06 -10.80
C VAL A 258 -23.81 -8.23 -9.56
N ALA A 259 -23.62 -9.46 -9.07
CA ALA A 259 -22.75 -9.73 -7.92
C ALA A 259 -21.28 -9.35 -8.20
N ARG A 260 -20.77 -9.65 -9.40
CA ARG A 260 -19.43 -9.24 -9.85
C ARG A 260 -19.33 -7.71 -9.92
N GLY A 261 -20.31 -7.04 -10.52
CA GLY A 261 -20.36 -5.57 -10.60
C GLY A 261 -20.37 -4.92 -9.22
N LYS A 262 -21.22 -5.41 -8.31
CA LYS A 262 -21.27 -4.95 -6.90
C LYS A 262 -19.95 -5.16 -6.19
N LYS A 263 -19.32 -6.33 -6.37
CA LYS A 263 -18.00 -6.62 -5.80
C LYS A 263 -16.93 -5.66 -6.32
N TYR A 264 -16.86 -5.42 -7.63
CA TYR A 264 -15.90 -4.48 -8.19
C TYR A 264 -16.09 -3.07 -7.64
N HIS A 265 -17.34 -2.63 -7.51
CA HIS A 265 -17.66 -1.33 -6.92
C HIS A 265 -17.23 -1.25 -5.46
N SER A 266 -17.56 -2.25 -4.62
CA SER A 266 -17.13 -2.27 -3.22
C SER A 266 -15.61 -2.32 -3.10
N ASP A 267 -14.95 -3.19 -3.88
CA ASP A 267 -13.49 -3.35 -3.87
C ASP A 267 -12.79 -2.05 -4.29
N PHE A 268 -13.32 -1.36 -5.32
CA PHE A 268 -12.81 -0.06 -5.75
C PHE A 268 -12.91 0.98 -4.64
N HIS A 269 -14.06 1.08 -3.95
CA HIS A 269 -14.22 2.05 -2.86
C HIS A 269 -13.29 1.76 -1.68
N VAL A 270 -13.12 0.49 -1.30
CA VAL A 270 -12.19 0.08 -0.25
C VAL A 270 -10.74 0.42 -0.64
N GLN A 271 -10.33 0.08 -1.86
CA GLN A 271 -8.99 0.38 -2.36
C GLN A 271 -8.74 1.89 -2.45
N HIS A 272 -9.72 2.66 -2.94
CA HIS A 272 -9.62 4.11 -3.05
C HIS A 272 -9.52 4.74 -1.65
N ARG A 273 -10.37 4.35 -0.70
CA ARG A 273 -10.28 4.79 0.69
C ARG A 273 -8.93 4.44 1.31
N ALA A 274 -8.43 3.23 1.11
CA ALA A 274 -7.12 2.81 1.60
C ALA A 274 -5.99 3.64 0.99
N ARG A 275 -6.07 3.98 -0.30
CA ARG A 275 -5.11 4.87 -0.98
C ARG A 275 -5.13 6.28 -0.37
N MET A 276 -6.31 6.84 -0.14
CA MET A 276 -6.46 8.17 0.49
C MET A 276 -5.92 8.18 1.92
N MET A 277 -6.20 7.14 2.71
CA MET A 277 -5.64 7.01 4.07
C MET A 277 -4.11 6.92 4.04
N ARG A 278 -3.54 6.13 3.12
CA ARG A 278 -2.07 6.06 2.94
C ARG A 278 -1.47 7.40 2.51
N ALA A 279 -2.15 8.15 1.65
CA ALA A 279 -1.71 9.49 1.26
C ALA A 279 -1.68 10.43 2.47
N ARG A 280 -2.76 10.46 3.28
CA ARG A 280 -2.82 11.24 4.53
C ARG A 280 -1.71 10.86 5.50
N THR A 281 -1.47 9.57 5.74
CA THR A 281 -0.38 9.15 6.63
C THR A 281 1.01 9.53 6.09
N LYS A 282 1.21 9.52 4.77
CA LYS A 282 2.46 10.00 4.14
C LYS A 282 2.61 11.51 4.34
N GLU A 283 1.56 12.28 4.09
CA GLU A 283 1.54 13.74 4.30
C GLU A 283 1.82 14.08 5.78
N GLU A 284 1.17 13.41 6.72
CA GLU A 284 1.44 13.58 8.16
C GLU A 284 2.89 13.24 8.51
N ARG A 285 3.46 12.17 7.93
CA ARG A 285 4.87 11.83 8.14
C ARG A 285 5.80 12.93 7.62
N VAL A 286 5.56 13.43 6.42
CA VAL A 286 6.36 14.52 5.84
C VAL A 286 6.21 15.78 6.68
N PHE A 287 5.01 16.12 7.13
CA PHE A 287 4.77 17.26 8.02
C PHE A 287 5.54 17.13 9.34
N ARG A 288 5.51 15.95 9.98
CA ARG A 288 6.28 15.69 11.20
C ARG A 288 7.78 15.83 10.98
N GLN A 289 8.29 15.34 9.84
CA GLN A 289 9.71 15.49 9.47
C GLN A 289 10.07 16.95 9.29
N LEU A 290 9.31 17.72 8.50
CA LEU A 290 9.53 19.15 8.29
C LEU A 290 9.45 19.95 9.60
N PHE A 291 8.55 19.57 10.52
CA PHE A 291 8.46 20.20 11.83
C PHE A 291 9.71 19.92 12.69
N GLN A 292 10.19 18.68 12.68
CA GLN A 292 11.44 18.30 13.38
C GLN A 292 12.64 19.05 12.79
N GLU A 293 12.77 19.07 11.46
CA GLU A 293 13.81 19.82 10.76
C GLU A 293 13.75 21.33 11.08
N GLY A 294 12.54 21.91 11.11
CA GLY A 294 12.33 23.31 11.49
C GLY A 294 12.78 23.59 12.93
N LEU A 295 12.49 22.69 13.87
CA LEU A 295 12.96 22.80 15.26
C LEU A 295 14.47 22.64 15.37
N GLU A 296 15.07 21.72 14.60
CA GLU A 296 16.51 21.53 14.56
C GLU A 296 17.23 22.76 14.01
N LEU A 297 16.69 23.38 12.96
CA LEU A 297 17.21 24.63 12.40
C LEU A 297 17.16 25.77 13.43
N GLN A 298 16.06 25.90 14.18
CA GLN A 298 15.96 26.89 15.26
C GLN A 298 16.99 26.62 16.37
N LYS A 299 17.18 25.35 16.78
CA LYS A 299 18.20 24.96 17.75
C LYS A 299 19.61 25.25 17.24
N ALA A 300 19.89 24.99 15.96
CA ALA A 300 21.17 25.28 15.32
C ALA A 300 21.45 26.79 15.35
N ARG A 301 20.49 27.62 14.95
CA ARG A 301 20.60 29.08 15.02
C ARG A 301 20.87 29.60 16.44
N LEU A 302 20.21 29.03 17.45
CA LEU A 302 20.48 29.39 18.85
C LEU A 302 21.89 28.96 19.30
N ARG A 303 22.39 27.81 18.82
CA ARG A 303 23.76 27.36 19.10
C ARG A 303 24.77 28.30 18.44
N GLU A 304 24.56 28.68 17.19
CA GLU A 304 25.38 29.66 16.47
C GLU A 304 25.41 31.01 17.20
N GLN A 305 24.26 31.53 17.64
CA GLN A 305 24.22 32.77 18.42
C GLN A 305 25.00 32.68 19.73
N ARG A 306 24.93 31.54 20.43
CA ARG A 306 25.71 31.31 21.66
C ARG A 306 27.21 31.23 21.37
N VAL A 307 27.61 30.59 20.28
CA VAL A 307 29.01 30.51 19.84
C VAL A 307 29.51 31.91 19.49
N HIS A 308 28.77 32.65 18.65
CA HIS A 308 29.10 34.03 18.30
C HIS A 308 29.24 34.92 19.54
N ALA A 309 28.32 34.83 20.50
CA ALA A 309 28.44 35.58 21.75
C ALA A 309 29.72 35.23 22.52
N ARG A 310 30.07 33.95 22.62
CA ARG A 310 31.31 33.49 23.27
C ARG A 310 32.56 33.97 22.53
N GLU A 311 32.56 33.92 21.20
CA GLU A 311 33.64 34.42 20.37
C GLU A 311 33.84 35.92 20.60
N GLN A 312 32.77 36.71 20.59
CA GLN A 312 32.82 38.15 20.89
C GLN A 312 33.41 38.44 22.27
N TRP A 313 33.04 37.66 23.29
CA TRP A 313 33.64 37.78 24.62
C TRP A 313 35.13 37.41 24.64
N ALA A 314 35.49 36.30 24.00
CA ALA A 314 36.87 35.85 23.92
C ALA A 314 37.75 36.84 23.15
N GLU A 315 37.22 37.46 22.09
CA GLU A 315 37.91 38.42 21.25
C GLU A 315 38.18 39.73 22.00
N ARG A 316 37.18 40.23 22.75
CA ARG A 316 37.39 41.37 23.67
C ARG A 316 38.42 41.06 24.74
N GLN A 317 38.39 39.85 25.29
CA GLN A 317 39.35 39.44 26.31
C GLN A 317 40.77 39.35 25.74
N ARG A 318 40.93 38.80 24.54
CA ARG A 318 42.20 38.80 23.81
C ARG A 318 42.69 40.23 23.57
N GLN A 319 41.85 41.10 23.04
CA GLN A 319 42.21 42.52 22.83
C GLN A 319 42.65 43.20 24.13
N HIS A 320 41.98 42.92 25.25
CA HIS A 320 42.38 43.47 26.55
C HIS A 320 43.72 42.89 27.05
N GLN A 321 43.93 41.59 26.87
CA GLN A 321 45.21 40.94 27.17
C GLN A 321 46.34 41.51 26.31
N ASP A 322 46.14 41.61 25.00
CA ASP A 322 47.11 42.20 24.06
C ASP A 322 47.47 43.64 24.46
N GLN A 323 46.49 44.43 24.92
CA GLN A 323 46.73 45.78 25.44
C GLN A 323 47.60 45.75 26.70
N ILE A 324 47.28 44.88 27.67
CA ILE A 324 48.09 44.73 28.89
C ILE A 324 49.50 44.29 28.52
N GLU A 325 49.66 43.29 27.66
CA GLU A 325 50.95 42.78 27.20
C GLU A 325 51.75 43.88 26.49
N SER A 326 51.11 44.69 25.63
CA SER A 326 51.77 45.82 24.97
C SER A 326 52.29 46.87 25.96
N MET A 327 51.50 47.17 27.01
CA MET A 327 51.89 48.09 28.07
C MET A 327 52.99 47.50 28.95
N GLU A 328 52.89 46.22 29.30
CA GLU A 328 53.94 45.52 30.02
C GLU A 328 55.26 45.54 29.26
N ASN A 329 55.23 45.27 27.96
CA ASN A 329 56.43 45.29 27.12
C ASN A 329 57.02 46.70 27.07
N TYR A 330 56.19 47.74 26.91
CA TYR A 330 56.66 49.13 27.00
C TYR A 330 57.40 49.41 28.31
N TYR A 331 56.83 49.01 29.46
CA TYR A 331 57.48 49.24 30.74
C TYR A 331 58.71 48.34 30.95
N LYS A 332 58.70 47.09 30.50
CA LYS A 332 59.87 46.20 30.51
C LYS A 332 61.03 46.83 29.73
N ASP A 333 60.76 47.45 28.58
CA ASP A 333 61.76 48.15 27.78
C ASP A 333 62.26 49.44 28.46
N GLN A 334 61.40 50.18 29.18
CA GLN A 334 61.84 51.32 29.99
C GLN A 334 62.75 50.88 31.14
N PHE A 335 62.39 49.78 31.82
CA PHE A 335 63.18 49.23 32.91
C PHE A 335 64.49 48.62 32.42
N SER A 336 64.52 47.96 31.26
CA SER A 336 65.75 47.44 30.66
C SER A 336 66.69 48.57 30.30
N LEU A 337 66.20 49.64 29.67
CA LEU A 337 67.01 50.82 29.37
C LEU A 337 67.59 51.47 30.63
N LEU A 338 66.80 51.57 31.71
CA LEU A 338 67.27 52.10 32.98
C LEU A 338 68.32 51.17 33.62
N ALA A 339 68.08 49.86 33.58
CA ALA A 339 69.02 48.87 34.08
C ALA A 339 70.35 48.89 33.31
N GLU A 340 70.30 49.04 31.99
CA GLU A 340 71.48 49.21 31.13
C GLU A 340 72.25 50.48 31.48
N LYS A 341 71.57 51.63 31.64
CA LYS A 341 72.20 52.89 32.07
C LYS A 341 72.85 52.76 33.46
N LEU A 342 72.15 52.16 34.42
CA LEU A 342 72.71 51.90 35.75
C LEU A 342 73.89 50.93 35.72
N ALA A 343 73.87 49.94 34.83
CA ALA A 343 75.00 49.04 34.63
C ALA A 343 76.21 49.80 34.06
N GLN A 344 76.00 50.64 33.04
CA GLN A 344 77.04 51.51 32.48
C GLN A 344 77.63 52.45 33.56
N GLU A 345 76.79 53.10 34.36
CA GLU A 345 77.27 53.94 35.47
C GLU A 345 78.10 53.15 36.49
N ARG A 346 77.68 51.93 36.85
CA ARG A 346 78.45 51.06 37.74
C ARG A 346 79.80 50.71 37.13
N GLU A 347 79.84 50.33 35.85
CA GLU A 347 81.08 50.05 35.13
C GLU A 347 82.00 51.27 35.09
N GLU A 348 81.47 52.46 34.79
CA GLU A 348 82.23 53.72 34.83
C GLU A 348 82.81 54.01 36.21
N VAL A 349 82.01 53.84 37.27
CA VAL A 349 82.47 54.02 38.65
C VAL A 349 83.58 53.02 38.97
N GLN A 350 83.46 51.76 38.53
CA GLN A 350 84.52 50.76 38.70
C GLN A 350 85.79 51.15 37.93
N VAL A 351 85.68 51.63 36.69
CA VAL A 351 86.82 52.12 35.91
C VAL A 351 87.47 53.32 36.60
N ARG A 352 86.70 54.28 37.11
CA ARG A 352 87.21 55.43 37.88
C ARG A 352 87.91 54.99 39.16
N LYS A 353 87.32 54.06 39.93
CA LYS A 353 87.94 53.50 41.15
C LYS A 353 89.27 52.82 40.84
N THR A 354 89.30 51.92 39.87
CA THR A 354 90.54 51.23 39.47
C THR A 354 91.60 52.20 38.94
N ALA A 355 91.20 53.27 38.24
CA ALA A 355 92.12 54.33 37.81
C ALA A 355 92.68 55.14 39.00
N GLN A 356 91.84 55.49 39.98
CA GLN A 356 92.27 56.15 41.22
C GLN A 356 93.20 55.26 42.04
N GLU A 357 92.88 53.97 42.21
CA GLU A 357 93.75 53.00 42.87
C GLU A 357 95.11 52.90 42.17
N LYS A 358 95.14 52.84 40.83
CA LYS A 358 96.38 52.87 40.05
C LYS A 358 97.17 54.16 40.27
N ALA A 359 96.51 55.32 40.31
CA ALA A 359 97.15 56.60 40.59
C ALA A 359 97.74 56.65 42.01
N LEU A 360 97.00 56.20 43.02
CA LEU A 360 97.47 56.09 44.39
C LEU A 360 98.68 55.15 44.52
N LEU A 361 98.65 54.00 43.83
CA LEU A 361 99.79 53.08 43.79
C LEU A 361 101.02 53.71 43.12
N LYS A 362 100.85 54.49 42.04
CA LYS A 362 101.95 55.26 41.43
C LYS A 362 102.52 56.28 42.40
N MET A 363 101.70 57.10 43.05
CA MET A 363 102.15 58.07 44.05
C MET A 363 102.87 57.40 45.22
N LYS A 364 102.37 56.25 45.71
CA LYS A 364 103.06 55.47 46.75
C LYS A 364 104.44 54.98 46.29
N ARG A 365 104.57 54.52 45.04
CA ARG A 365 105.87 54.12 44.47
C ARG A 365 106.80 55.32 44.32
N GLU A 366 106.32 56.44 43.79
CA GLU A 366 107.10 57.67 43.65
C GLU A 366 107.58 58.21 45.00
N LEU A 367 106.73 58.18 46.04
CA LEU A 367 107.11 58.54 47.41
C LEU A 367 108.20 57.61 47.94
N ARG A 368 108.05 56.29 47.78
CA ARG A 368 109.11 55.32 48.14
C ARG A 368 110.41 55.62 47.40
N SER A 369 110.37 55.83 46.09
CA SER A 369 111.56 56.15 45.30
C SER A 369 112.15 57.53 45.61
N ARG A 370 111.39 58.49 46.15
CA ARG A 370 111.92 59.75 46.69
C ARG A 370 112.62 59.50 48.03
N MET A 371 111.98 58.79 48.95
CA MET A 371 112.58 58.43 50.23
C MET A 371 113.85 57.59 50.05
N GLU A 372 113.86 56.63 49.14
CA GLU A 372 115.05 55.83 48.82
C GLU A 372 116.20 56.70 48.30
N ARG A 373 115.90 57.72 47.49
CA ARG A 373 116.91 58.70 47.02
C ARG A 373 117.40 59.59 48.15
N GLU A 374 116.51 60.16 48.95
CA GLU A 374 116.87 61.01 50.10
C GLU A 374 117.69 60.23 51.13
N ILE A 375 117.30 59.00 51.46
CA ILE A 375 118.09 58.11 52.33
C ILE A 375 119.46 57.83 51.69
N GLY A 376 119.52 57.54 50.40
CA GLY A 376 120.79 57.34 49.70
C GLY A 376 121.68 58.58 49.66
N GLU A 377 121.10 59.78 49.53
CA GLU A 377 121.80 61.07 49.63
C GLU A 377 122.32 61.31 51.04
N LEU A 378 121.49 61.11 52.07
CA LEU A 378 121.90 61.20 53.48
C LEU A 378 123.01 60.20 53.81
N GLN A 379 122.92 58.97 53.32
CA GLN A 379 123.98 57.96 53.48
C GLN A 379 125.29 58.40 52.82
N LYS A 380 125.24 59.01 51.61
CA LYS A 380 126.43 59.57 50.97
C LYS A 380 127.06 60.70 51.79
N ILE A 381 126.25 61.60 52.34
CA ILE A 381 126.74 62.70 53.19
C ILE A 381 127.37 62.14 54.48
N ILE A 382 126.77 61.11 55.10
CA ILE A 382 127.35 60.46 56.29
C ILE A 382 128.71 59.86 55.96
N VAL A 383 128.83 59.12 54.85
CA VAL A 383 130.12 58.55 54.43
C VAL A 383 131.16 59.63 54.15
N GLN A 384 130.78 60.75 53.52
CA GLN A 384 131.68 61.88 53.28
C GLN A 384 132.11 62.56 54.58
N ASN A 385 131.19 62.78 55.53
CA ASN A 385 131.53 63.34 56.83
C ASN A 385 132.42 62.40 57.65
N ASP A 386 132.21 61.08 57.59
CA ASP A 386 133.08 60.10 58.25
C ASP A 386 134.51 60.13 57.65
N GLU A 387 134.64 60.34 56.34
CA GLU A 387 135.93 60.56 55.67
C GLU A 387 136.58 61.89 56.10
N ASP A 388 135.79 62.98 56.22
CA ASP A 388 136.26 64.29 56.69
C ASP A 388 136.66 64.26 58.17
N ASP A 389 135.92 63.56 59.03
CA ASP A 389 136.23 63.34 60.44
C ASP A 389 137.52 62.52 60.60
N TYR A 390 137.74 61.51 59.74
CA TYR A 390 139.00 60.77 59.70
C TYR A 390 140.19 61.67 59.32
N ILE A 391 140.00 62.61 58.38
CA ILE A 391 141.02 63.60 58.01
C ILE A 391 141.29 64.57 59.17
N GLN A 392 140.24 65.09 59.81
CA GLN A 392 140.37 66.00 60.96
C GLN A 392 141.04 65.32 62.16
N ASP A 393 140.71 64.08 62.48
CA ASP A 393 141.36 63.32 63.55
C ASP A 393 142.85 63.14 63.30
N LEU A 394 143.26 62.90 62.05
CA LEU A 394 144.67 62.82 61.67
C LEU A 394 145.40 64.17 61.86
N GLU A 395 144.73 65.29 61.57
CA GLU A 395 145.26 66.64 61.79
C GLU A 395 145.34 67.02 63.28
N VAL A 396 144.34 66.65 64.08
CA VAL A 396 144.33 66.84 65.54
C VAL A 396 145.47 66.04 66.18
N GLN A 397 145.74 64.81 65.71
CA GLN A 397 146.90 64.04 66.15
C GLN A 397 148.22 64.74 65.79
N ARG A 398 148.36 65.32 64.58
CA ARG A 398 149.52 66.15 64.22
C ARG A 398 149.69 67.36 65.15
N LEU A 399 148.60 68.05 65.48
CA LEU A 399 148.63 69.23 66.34
C LEU A 399 148.98 68.89 67.79
N ARG A 400 148.43 67.78 68.33
CA ARG A 400 148.79 67.26 69.67
C ARG A 400 150.27 66.97 69.79
N ASN A 401 150.88 66.35 68.77
CA ASN A 401 152.32 66.10 68.75
C ASN A 401 153.13 67.40 68.78
N ARG A 402 152.64 68.45 68.12
CA ARG A 402 153.29 69.78 68.10
C ARG A 402 153.18 70.50 69.45
N VAL A 403 152.04 70.39 70.14
CA VAL A 403 151.83 70.97 71.47
C VAL A 403 152.68 70.26 72.54
N HIS A 404 152.83 68.93 72.47
CA HIS A 404 153.72 68.19 73.39
C HIS A 404 155.20 68.57 73.27
N MET A 405 155.62 69.19 72.16
CA MET A 405 156.99 69.66 71.95
C MET A 405 157.22 71.12 72.41
N ALA A 406 156.19 71.83 72.86
CA ALA A 406 156.30 73.22 73.29
C ALA A 406 156.52 73.33 74.81
N SER A 407 157.75 73.62 75.25
CA SER A 407 158.07 73.96 76.64
C SER A 407 157.79 75.45 76.92
N PHE A 408 156.91 75.73 77.87
CA PHE A 408 156.51 77.09 78.29
C PHE A 408 157.40 77.60 79.44
N GLN A 409 158.04 78.77 79.29
CA GLN A 409 158.79 79.45 80.35
C GLN A 409 158.00 80.68 80.82
N TYR A 410 157.79 80.81 82.14
CA TYR A 410 157.07 81.94 82.73
C TYR A 410 157.81 82.48 83.96
N ASN A 411 157.77 83.81 84.05
CA ASN A 411 157.93 84.72 85.20
C ASN A 411 159.26 85.40 85.55
N THR A 412 159.07 86.73 85.63
CA THR A 412 159.81 87.83 86.24
C THR A 412 159.77 87.81 87.77
N SER A 413 160.89 88.17 88.42
CA SER A 413 160.93 88.69 89.80
C SER A 413 162.19 89.56 90.01
N TYR A 414 162.03 90.73 90.65
CA TYR A 414 163.09 91.66 91.06
C TYR A 414 163.99 91.07 92.18
N LEU A 415 165.25 91.50 92.24
CA LEU A 415 166.38 91.02 93.06
C LEU A 415 166.09 90.63 94.52
N HIS A 416 166.46 89.38 94.86
CA HIS A 416 167.49 89.07 95.86
C HIS A 416 168.28 87.82 95.48
#